data_AF-A0A1H3LB71-F1
#
_entry.id   AF-A0A1H3LB71-F1
#
_cell.length_a   1.000
_cell.length_b   1.000
_cell.length_c   1.000
_cell.angle_alpha   90.00
_cell.angle_beta   90.00
_cell.angle_gamma   90.00
#
_symmetry.space_group_name_H-M   'P 1'
#
loop_
_entity.id
_entity.type
_entity.pdbx_description
1 polymer ?
#
loop_
_entity_poly.entity_id
_entity_poly.type
_entity_poly.pdbx_seq_one_letter_code
_entity_poly.pdbx_strand_id
1 'polypeptide(L)'
;MLKPLILATLISTLVLSACSSSEQNETQIDPQKYQVQDVASLQQRLDLLNQKLSKDYQAFKKTNSIAFSDQSVFDSRQLKTLNLHAVSRTSLKPVKTAYCEMMNGYFAEMYHLGHQNLSLIGQLQLPHAQHEDLAKSFANADQFYDFILNRYTSYRQAQEIMGFGCNLKEALN
;
A
#
# COMPACT_ATOMS: atom_id res chain seq x y z
N MET A 1 47.21 -14.64 -65.01
CA MET A 1 46.25 -13.63 -64.49
C MET A 1 45.03 -14.37 -63.99
N LEU A 2 44.81 -14.39 -62.67
CA LEU A 2 43.66 -15.05 -62.05
C LEU A 2 43.04 -14.07 -61.05
N LYS A 3 41.77 -13.71 -61.28
CA LYS A 3 40.99 -12.73 -60.50
C LYS A 3 40.25 -13.47 -59.38
N PRO A 4 40.26 -13.01 -58.12
CA PRO A 4 39.60 -13.71 -57.03
C PRO A 4 38.11 -13.33 -56.94
N LEU A 5 37.24 -14.32 -56.77
CA LEU A 5 35.85 -14.14 -56.35
C LEU A 5 35.80 -14.30 -54.83
N ILE A 6 35.57 -13.19 -54.14
CA ILE A 6 35.40 -13.11 -52.69
C ILE A 6 33.94 -13.44 -52.39
N LEU A 7 33.68 -14.61 -51.79
CA LEU A 7 32.38 -14.99 -51.27
C LEU A 7 32.33 -14.58 -49.79
N ALA A 8 31.67 -13.45 -49.49
CA ALA A 8 31.50 -12.96 -48.13
C ALA A 8 30.35 -13.72 -47.44
N THR A 9 30.68 -14.57 -46.47
CA THR A 9 29.71 -15.18 -45.56
C THR A 9 29.36 -14.19 -44.43
N LEU A 10 28.15 -13.65 -44.45
CA LEU A 10 27.56 -12.93 -43.31
C LEU A 10 27.21 -13.95 -42.22
N ILE A 11 27.91 -13.91 -41.09
CA ILE A 11 27.52 -14.62 -39.87
C ILE A 11 26.67 -13.66 -39.04
N SER A 12 25.35 -13.80 -39.11
CA SER A 12 24.40 -13.09 -38.27
C SER A 12 24.49 -13.63 -36.83
N THR A 13 25.22 -12.93 -35.95
CA THR A 13 25.18 -13.18 -34.51
C THR A 13 23.83 -12.75 -33.96
N LEU A 14 22.96 -13.72 -33.68
CA LEU A 14 21.79 -13.53 -32.82
C LEU A 14 22.29 -13.33 -31.40
N VAL A 15 22.39 -12.08 -30.96
CA VAL A 15 22.52 -11.77 -29.53
C VAL A 15 21.13 -11.95 -28.92
N LEU A 16 20.88 -13.16 -28.40
CA LEU A 16 19.79 -13.40 -27.48
C LEU A 16 20.12 -12.64 -26.19
N SER A 17 19.64 -11.41 -26.08
CA SER A 17 19.55 -10.69 -24.80
C SER A 17 18.52 -11.44 -23.94
N ALA A 18 18.98 -12.49 -23.27
CA ALA A 18 18.24 -13.13 -22.19
C ALA A 18 17.99 -12.07 -21.10
N CYS A 19 16.72 -11.92 -20.77
CA CYS A 19 16.11 -11.15 -19.69
C CYS A 19 17.10 -10.66 -18.64
N SER A 20 17.44 -9.37 -18.72
CA SER A 20 17.99 -8.62 -17.59
C SER A 20 17.07 -8.85 -16.40
N SER A 21 17.62 -9.42 -15.34
CA SER A 21 17.02 -9.47 -14.01
C SER A 21 16.36 -8.13 -13.75
N SER A 22 15.04 -8.13 -13.59
CA SER A 22 14.35 -6.99 -13.01
C SER A 22 14.91 -6.84 -11.60
N GLU A 23 15.91 -5.97 -11.45
CA GLU A 23 16.27 -5.40 -10.16
C GLU A 23 14.97 -4.82 -9.60
N GLN A 24 14.37 -5.56 -8.67
CA GLN A 24 13.35 -5.01 -7.81
C GLN A 24 14.07 -3.87 -7.09
N ASN A 25 13.80 -2.63 -7.52
CA ASN A 25 14.06 -1.46 -6.70
C ASN A 25 13.16 -1.62 -5.48
N GLU A 26 13.62 -2.39 -4.48
CA GLU A 26 13.13 -2.27 -3.12
C GLU A 26 13.31 -0.80 -2.76
N THR A 27 12.20 -0.12 -2.52
CA THR A 27 12.24 1.27 -2.10
C THR A 27 13.05 1.29 -0.82
N GLN A 28 14.26 1.86 -0.83
CA GLN A 28 15.15 1.80 0.32
C GLN A 28 14.54 2.60 1.48
N ILE A 29 13.76 1.93 2.33
CA ILE A 29 13.14 2.53 3.52
C ILE A 29 14.24 2.80 4.52
N ASP A 30 14.45 4.07 4.88
CA ASP A 30 15.31 4.44 6.00
C ASP A 30 14.63 4.04 7.32
N PRO A 31 15.13 3.02 8.05
CA PRO A 31 14.49 2.56 9.27
C PRO A 31 14.49 3.64 10.38
N GLN A 32 15.49 4.53 10.39
CA GLN A 32 15.66 5.57 11.40
C GLN A 32 14.53 6.60 11.34
N LYS A 33 13.91 6.82 10.17
CA LYS A 33 12.76 7.73 9.99
C LYS A 33 11.53 7.30 10.80
N TYR A 34 11.42 6.00 11.12
CA TYR A 34 10.23 5.40 11.72
C TYR A 34 10.41 5.02 13.19
N GLN A 35 11.64 4.85 13.67
CA GLN A 35 11.92 4.53 15.06
C GLN A 35 11.53 5.67 16.00
N VAL A 36 10.98 5.32 17.16
CA VAL A 36 10.61 6.26 18.23
C VAL A 36 11.08 5.75 19.58
N GLN A 37 11.16 6.65 20.56
CA GLN A 37 11.76 6.36 21.86
C GLN A 37 10.81 5.58 22.79
N ASP A 38 9.51 5.78 22.67
CA ASP A 38 8.51 5.21 23.58
C ASP A 38 7.14 5.01 22.90
N VAL A 39 6.26 4.30 23.62
CA VAL A 39 4.90 3.98 23.18
C VAL A 39 4.05 5.24 22.94
N ALA A 40 4.25 6.31 23.71
CA ALA A 40 3.50 7.55 23.56
C ALA A 40 3.84 8.26 22.23
N SER A 41 5.12 8.31 21.88
CA SER A 41 5.62 8.82 20.61
C SER A 41 5.10 8.01 19.42
N LEU A 42 5.01 6.68 19.57
CA LEU A 42 4.46 5.80 18.55
C LEU A 42 2.97 6.05 18.34
N GLN A 43 2.20 6.14 19.43
CA GLN A 43 0.78 6.49 19.39
C GLN A 43 0.56 7.84 18.70
N GLN A 44 1.36 8.86 19.05
CA GLN A 44 1.27 10.18 18.43
C GLN A 44 1.55 10.13 16.92
N ARG A 45 2.55 9.35 16.47
CA ARG A 45 2.84 9.19 15.04
C ARG A 45 1.68 8.54 14.28
N LEU A 46 1.04 7.53 14.86
CA LEU A 46 -0.15 6.90 14.29
C LEU A 46 -1.36 7.84 14.30
N ASP A 47 -1.55 8.62 15.35
CA ASP A 47 -2.64 9.61 15.43
C ASP A 47 -2.49 10.69 14.35
N LEU A 48 -1.27 11.18 14.14
CA LEU A 48 -0.97 12.12 13.05
C LEU A 48 -1.21 11.50 11.68
N LEU A 49 -0.82 10.23 11.48
CA LEU A 49 -1.10 9.49 10.25
C LEU A 49 -2.61 9.35 10.00
N ASN A 50 -3.39 9.04 11.05
CA ASN A 50 -4.85 8.95 11.00
C ASN A 50 -5.51 10.29 10.66
N GLN A 51 -5.01 11.39 11.22
CA GLN A 51 -5.48 12.75 10.91
C GLN A 51 -5.18 13.12 9.46
N LYS A 52 -3.98 12.78 8.97
CA LYS A 52 -3.60 13.00 7.58
C LYS A 52 -4.52 12.24 6.64
N LEU A 53 -4.77 10.95 6.89
CA LEU A 53 -5.69 10.15 6.09
C LEU A 53 -7.08 10.80 6.05
N SER A 54 -7.65 11.18 7.20
CA SER A 54 -8.96 11.81 7.25
C SER A 54 -9.01 13.08 6.39
N LYS A 55 -7.98 13.93 6.45
CA LYS A 55 -7.90 15.15 5.65
C LYS A 55 -7.81 14.85 4.15
N ASP A 56 -6.89 13.98 3.76
CA ASP A 56 -6.67 13.61 2.36
C ASP A 56 -7.92 12.96 1.77
N TYR A 57 -8.57 12.08 2.53
CA TYR A 57 -9.79 11.40 2.14
C TYR A 57 -10.93 12.38 1.89
N GLN A 58 -11.12 13.35 2.79
CA GLN A 58 -12.17 14.36 2.63
C GLN A 58 -11.91 15.28 1.43
N ALA A 59 -10.65 15.65 1.19
CA ALA A 59 -10.27 16.38 -0.01
C ALA A 59 -10.54 15.56 -1.28
N PHE A 60 -10.16 14.28 -1.28
CA PHE A 60 -10.39 13.36 -2.38
C PHE A 60 -11.88 13.16 -2.66
N LYS A 61 -12.69 12.96 -1.62
CA LYS A 61 -14.14 12.82 -1.69
C LYS A 61 -14.82 14.07 -2.21
N LYS A 62 -14.40 15.25 -1.76
CA LYS A 62 -14.93 16.54 -2.25
C LYS A 62 -14.70 16.72 -3.75
N THR A 63 -13.51 16.38 -4.23
CA THR A 63 -13.15 16.49 -5.66
C THR A 63 -13.86 15.44 -6.53
N ASN A 64 -14.15 14.26 -5.98
CA ASN A 64 -14.72 13.13 -6.70
C ASN A 64 -16.10 12.71 -6.16
N SER A 65 -16.93 13.67 -5.72
CA SER A 65 -18.14 13.38 -4.93
C SER A 65 -19.11 12.38 -5.59
N ILE A 66 -19.27 12.46 -6.92
CA ILE A 66 -20.12 11.54 -7.71
C ILE A 66 -19.61 10.09 -7.71
N ALA A 67 -18.36 9.88 -7.33
CA ALA A 67 -17.74 8.57 -7.24
C ALA A 67 -18.09 7.83 -5.94
N PHE A 68 -18.76 8.48 -4.99
CA PHE A 68 -19.12 7.89 -3.69
C PHE A 68 -20.63 7.79 -3.53
N SER A 69 -21.12 6.60 -3.21
CA SER A 69 -22.55 6.40 -2.89
C SER A 69 -22.89 6.90 -1.49
N ASP A 70 -21.97 6.70 -0.53
CA ASP A 70 -22.12 7.19 0.84
C ASP A 70 -21.60 8.64 0.94
N GLN A 71 -22.37 9.53 1.56
CA GLN A 71 -22.02 10.95 1.75
C GLN A 71 -21.60 11.29 3.19
N SER A 72 -21.57 10.30 4.09
CA SER A 72 -21.13 10.49 5.47
C SER A 72 -19.63 10.80 5.55
N VAL A 73 -19.22 11.40 6.66
CA VAL A 73 -17.82 11.77 6.91
C VAL A 73 -17.02 10.49 7.16
N PHE A 74 -15.94 10.29 6.42
CA PHE A 74 -14.97 9.23 6.69
C PHE A 74 -14.26 9.47 8.03
N ASP A 75 -14.24 8.46 8.92
CA ASP A 75 -13.48 8.44 10.16
C ASP A 75 -12.38 7.38 10.07
N SER A 76 -11.11 7.81 10.03
CA SER A 76 -9.93 6.92 9.97
C SER A 76 -9.77 6.02 11.20
N ARG A 77 -10.52 6.25 12.28
CA ARG A 77 -10.54 5.36 13.46
C ARG A 77 -11.55 4.23 13.32
N GLN A 78 -12.42 4.25 12.31
CA GLN A 78 -13.42 3.22 12.04
C GLN A 78 -13.15 2.47 10.73
N LEU A 79 -11.92 1.97 10.55
CA LEU A 79 -11.54 1.26 9.31
C LEU A 79 -12.30 -0.06 9.07
N LYS A 80 -13.02 -0.59 10.07
CA LYS A 80 -13.94 -1.72 9.91
C LYS A 80 -15.15 -1.39 9.03
N THR A 81 -15.46 -0.12 8.81
CA THR A 81 -16.54 0.35 7.93
C THR A 81 -16.02 1.06 6.68
N LEU A 82 -14.73 0.89 6.35
CA LEU A 82 -14.09 1.47 5.16
C LEU A 82 -14.83 1.14 3.85
N ASN A 83 -15.51 -0.01 3.80
CA ASN A 83 -16.29 -0.46 2.64
C ASN A 83 -17.46 0.49 2.33
N LEU A 84 -18.04 1.14 3.35
CA LEU A 84 -19.09 2.15 3.14
C LEU A 84 -18.58 3.35 2.34
N HIS A 85 -17.28 3.62 2.45
CA HIS A 85 -16.66 4.76 1.79
C HIS A 85 -15.98 4.39 0.47
N ALA A 86 -16.12 3.15 -0.02
CA ALA A 86 -15.51 2.74 -1.28
C ALA A 86 -15.95 3.60 -2.47
N VAL A 87 -15.04 3.77 -3.43
CA VAL A 87 -15.36 4.38 -4.73
C VAL A 87 -16.31 3.46 -5.52
N SER A 88 -17.24 4.03 -6.27
CA SER A 88 -18.21 3.27 -7.06
C SER A 88 -17.52 2.39 -8.10
N ARG A 89 -18.12 1.23 -8.36
CA ARG A 89 -17.71 0.34 -9.45
C ARG A 89 -17.74 1.03 -10.82
N THR A 90 -18.60 2.02 -11.02
CA THR A 90 -18.73 2.75 -12.30
C THR A 90 -17.80 3.95 -12.43
N SER A 91 -17.04 4.29 -11.39
CA SER A 91 -16.08 5.38 -11.44
C SER A 91 -14.95 5.12 -12.43
N LEU A 92 -14.37 6.20 -12.95
CA LEU A 92 -13.25 6.13 -13.88
C LEU A 92 -12.03 5.49 -13.22
N LYS A 93 -11.24 4.76 -14.02
CA LYS A 93 -10.00 4.10 -13.55
C LYS A 93 -9.07 5.04 -12.76
N PRO A 94 -8.80 6.29 -13.19
CA PRO A 94 -7.93 7.19 -12.43
C PRO A 94 -8.42 7.47 -11.00
N VAL A 95 -9.74 7.55 -10.78
CA VAL A 95 -10.31 7.78 -9.45
C VAL A 95 -10.07 6.56 -8.56
N LYS A 96 -10.27 5.34 -9.09
CA LYS A 96 -10.00 4.10 -8.35
C LYS A 96 -8.51 3.94 -8.03
N THR A 97 -7.63 4.28 -8.98
CA THR A 97 -6.19 4.29 -8.78
C THR A 97 -5.79 5.26 -7.67
N ALA A 98 -6.27 6.51 -7.71
CA ALA A 98 -5.97 7.50 -6.68
C ALA A 98 -6.49 7.09 -5.28
N TYR A 99 -7.66 6.45 -5.21
CA TYR A 99 -8.15 5.83 -3.97
C TYR A 99 -7.19 4.77 -3.46
N CYS A 100 -6.77 3.83 -4.32
CA CYS A 100 -5.84 2.78 -3.95
C CYS A 100 -4.48 3.33 -3.51
N GLU A 101 -3.94 4.34 -4.19
CA GLU A 101 -2.67 4.99 -3.82
C GLU A 101 -2.76 5.63 -2.43
N MET A 102 -3.83 6.37 -2.15
CA MET A 102 -4.07 6.97 -0.84
C MET A 102 -4.15 5.91 0.28
N MET A 103 -4.95 4.86 0.06
CA MET A 103 -5.15 3.82 1.07
C MET A 103 -3.89 2.96 1.25
N ASN A 104 -3.23 2.55 0.16
CA ASN A 104 -1.99 1.78 0.23
C ASN A 104 -0.86 2.59 0.89
N GLY A 105 -0.71 3.88 0.55
CA GLY A 105 0.28 4.74 1.19
C GLY A 105 0.06 4.89 2.69
N TYR A 106 -1.21 5.04 3.11
CA TYR A 106 -1.55 5.05 4.54
C TYR A 106 -1.16 3.73 5.24
N PHE A 107 -1.52 2.58 4.66
CA PHE A 107 -1.21 1.29 5.26
C PHE A 107 0.30 0.97 5.25
N ALA A 108 1.03 1.40 4.24
CA ALA A 108 2.49 1.27 4.18
C ALA A 108 3.18 2.09 5.28
N GLU A 109 2.79 3.36 5.46
CA GLU A 109 3.31 4.19 6.55
C GLU A 109 2.96 3.61 7.93
N MET A 110 1.73 3.09 8.10
CA MET A 110 1.33 2.39 9.32
C MET A 110 2.22 1.17 9.57
N TYR A 111 2.43 0.32 8.54
CA TYR A 111 3.29 -0.85 8.61
C TYR A 111 4.70 -0.47 9.06
N HIS A 112 5.35 0.48 8.39
CA HIS A 112 6.72 0.86 8.73
C HIS A 112 6.82 1.45 10.14
N LEU A 113 5.84 2.24 10.60
CA LEU A 113 5.80 2.71 11.98
C LEU A 113 5.74 1.55 12.98
N GLY A 114 4.87 0.56 12.78
CA GLY A 114 4.78 -0.57 13.72
C GLY A 114 5.94 -1.56 13.60
N HIS A 115 6.37 -1.87 12.38
CA HIS A 115 7.43 -2.84 12.10
C HIS A 115 8.79 -2.38 12.61
N GLN A 116 9.09 -1.08 12.55
CA GLN A 116 10.34 -0.56 13.11
C GLN A 116 10.30 -0.39 14.64
N ASN A 117 9.15 -0.62 15.27
CA ASN A 117 8.93 -0.43 16.71
C ASN A 117 8.21 -1.65 17.33
N LEU A 118 8.58 -2.88 16.94
CA LEU A 118 7.92 -4.12 17.40
C LEU A 118 7.88 -4.29 18.93
N SER A 119 8.88 -3.79 19.65
CA SER A 119 8.89 -3.81 21.13
C SER A 119 7.84 -2.89 21.76
N LEU A 120 7.34 -1.90 21.01
CA LEU A 120 6.38 -0.90 21.46
C LEU A 120 4.97 -1.16 20.93
N ILE A 121 4.83 -1.67 19.70
CA ILE A 121 3.53 -1.81 18.99
C ILE A 121 2.51 -2.65 19.77
N GLY A 122 2.96 -3.67 20.51
CA GLY A 122 2.09 -4.52 21.33
C GLY A 122 1.46 -3.81 22.53
N GLN A 123 1.96 -2.62 22.90
CA GLN A 123 1.44 -1.81 24.00
C GLN A 123 0.42 -0.76 23.51
N LEU A 124 0.26 -0.60 22.20
CA LEU A 124 -0.66 0.36 21.62
C LEU A 124 -2.11 -0.13 21.67
N GLN A 125 -3.02 0.84 21.71
CA GLN A 125 -4.45 0.58 21.59
C GLN A 125 -4.93 1.03 20.22
N LEU A 126 -4.91 0.11 19.26
CA LEU A 126 -5.56 0.34 17.97
C LEU A 126 -7.08 0.12 18.11
N PRO A 127 -7.93 1.05 17.60
CA PRO A 127 -9.37 0.90 17.64
C PRO A 127 -9.83 -0.44 17.04
N HIS A 128 -10.66 -1.18 17.77
CA HIS A 128 -11.22 -2.47 17.32
C HIS A 128 -10.22 -3.62 17.09
N ALA A 129 -9.00 -3.50 17.62
CA ALA A 129 -7.95 -4.52 17.58
C ALA A 129 -7.54 -5.04 18.96
N GLN A 130 -8.40 -4.93 19.99
CA GLN A 130 -8.07 -5.29 21.38
C GLN A 130 -7.73 -6.77 21.57
N HIS A 131 -8.14 -7.63 20.63
CA HIS A 131 -7.87 -9.07 20.65
C HIS A 131 -6.73 -9.48 19.71
N GLU A 132 -6.09 -8.52 19.06
CA GLU A 132 -5.06 -8.78 18.06
C GLU A 132 -3.68 -8.77 18.71
N ASP A 133 -2.85 -9.73 18.33
CA ASP A 133 -1.42 -9.66 18.60
C ASP A 133 -0.79 -8.70 17.59
N LEU A 134 -0.62 -7.45 18.00
CA LEU A 134 -0.06 -6.41 17.14
C LEU A 134 1.42 -6.66 16.84
N ALA A 135 2.20 -7.19 17.78
CA ALA A 135 3.60 -7.51 17.52
C ALA A 135 3.72 -8.56 16.42
N LYS A 136 2.88 -9.60 16.44
CA LYS A 136 2.79 -10.59 15.36
C LYS A 136 2.27 -9.99 14.05
N SER A 137 1.23 -9.16 14.12
CA SER A 137 0.59 -8.58 12.93
C SER A 137 1.52 -7.61 12.19
N PHE A 138 2.45 -6.95 12.87
CA PHE A 138 3.44 -6.06 12.25
C PHE A 138 4.81 -6.70 12.01
N ALA A 139 4.98 -7.99 12.34
CA ALA A 139 6.28 -8.68 12.30
C ALA A 139 6.90 -8.72 10.89
N ASN A 140 6.08 -8.73 9.84
CA ASN A 140 6.51 -8.64 8.44
C ASN A 140 5.33 -8.25 7.54
N ALA A 141 5.62 -7.95 6.27
CA ALA A 141 4.66 -7.49 5.28
C ALA A 141 3.51 -8.49 5.05
N ASP A 142 3.76 -9.80 5.06
CA ASP A 142 2.72 -10.81 4.84
C ASP A 142 1.73 -10.87 6.02
N GLN A 143 2.22 -10.81 7.26
CA GLN A 143 1.36 -10.76 8.46
C GLN A 143 0.55 -9.47 8.49
N PHE A 144 1.15 -8.35 8.10
CA PHE A 144 0.48 -7.05 8.07
C PHE A 144 -0.55 -6.97 6.94
N TYR A 145 -0.25 -7.53 5.77
CA TYR A 145 -1.18 -7.64 4.66
C TYR A 145 -2.44 -8.42 5.07
N ASP A 146 -2.29 -9.58 5.72
CA ASP A 146 -3.42 -10.35 6.25
C ASP A 146 -4.21 -9.55 7.29
N PHE A 147 -3.50 -8.92 8.24
CA PHE A 147 -4.09 -8.09 9.28
C PHE A 147 -5.01 -7.02 8.69
N ILE A 148 -4.51 -6.24 7.72
CA ILE A 148 -5.28 -5.15 7.11
C ILE A 148 -6.46 -5.68 6.31
N LEU A 149 -6.27 -6.68 5.45
CA LEU A 149 -7.33 -7.11 4.54
C LEU A 149 -8.43 -7.96 5.19
N ASN A 150 -8.11 -8.68 6.28
CA ASN A 150 -8.98 -9.73 6.78
C ASN A 150 -9.45 -9.52 8.24
N ARG A 151 -8.73 -8.74 9.05
CA ARG A 151 -8.97 -8.68 10.50
C ARG A 151 -9.27 -7.26 11.03
N TYR A 152 -8.49 -6.28 10.59
CA TYR A 152 -8.53 -4.92 11.12
C TYR A 152 -9.47 -3.99 10.36
N THR A 153 -9.58 -4.17 9.04
CA THR A 153 -10.33 -3.26 8.17
C THR A 153 -11.28 -4.01 7.25
N SER A 154 -12.18 -3.29 6.60
CA SER A 154 -12.98 -3.82 5.48
C SER A 154 -12.39 -3.46 4.12
N TYR A 155 -11.06 -3.31 4.00
CA TYR A 155 -10.41 -2.85 2.78
C TYR A 155 -10.56 -3.83 1.61
N ARG A 156 -10.55 -5.15 1.88
CA ARG A 156 -10.86 -6.17 0.86
C ARG A 156 -12.25 -5.95 0.26
N GLN A 157 -13.25 -5.73 1.11
CA GLN A 157 -14.63 -5.46 0.67
C GLN A 157 -14.73 -4.14 -0.11
N ALA A 158 -13.97 -3.11 0.28
CA ALA A 158 -13.91 -1.87 -0.48
C ALA A 158 -13.40 -2.10 -1.92
N GLN A 159 -12.36 -2.92 -2.08
CA GLN A 159 -11.83 -3.31 -3.40
C GLN A 159 -12.84 -4.12 -4.23
N GLU A 160 -13.60 -5.01 -3.59
CA GLU A 160 -14.69 -5.79 -4.22
C GLU A 160 -15.85 -4.91 -4.70
N ILE A 161 -16.26 -3.92 -3.88
CA ILE A 161 -17.27 -2.92 -4.25
C ILE A 161 -16.80 -2.11 -5.46
N MET A 162 -15.57 -1.59 -5.40
CA MET A 162 -14.93 -0.87 -6.50
C MET A 162 -14.77 -1.73 -7.77
N GLY A 163 -14.73 -3.06 -7.62
CA GLY A 163 -14.32 -3.97 -8.69
C GLY A 163 -12.91 -3.66 -9.18
N PHE A 164 -12.02 -3.28 -8.25
CA PHE A 164 -10.66 -2.84 -8.56
C PHE A 164 -9.73 -3.18 -7.39
N GLY A 165 -8.73 -4.03 -7.65
CA GLY A 165 -7.76 -4.46 -6.66
C GLY A 165 -6.71 -3.39 -6.40
N CYS A 166 -6.50 -3.05 -5.13
CA CYS A 166 -5.42 -2.18 -4.71
C CYS A 166 -4.23 -3.06 -4.32
N ASN A 167 -3.09 -2.93 -5.00
CA ASN A 167 -1.92 -3.81 -4.82
C ASN A 167 -1.17 -3.50 -3.51
N LEU A 168 -1.80 -3.74 -2.36
CA LEU A 168 -1.21 -3.46 -1.05
C LEU A 168 0.08 -4.24 -0.83
N LYS A 169 0.17 -5.48 -1.34
CA LYS A 169 1.38 -6.29 -1.18
C LYS A 169 2.61 -5.62 -1.80
N GLU A 170 2.45 -5.00 -2.96
CA GLU A 170 3.52 -4.22 -3.60
C GLU A 170 3.88 -2.97 -2.78
N ALA A 171 2.88 -2.27 -2.23
CA ALA A 171 3.11 -1.07 -1.44
C ALA A 171 3.80 -1.30 -0.09
N LEU A 172 3.92 -2.54 0.37
CA LEU A 172 4.60 -2.91 1.62
C LEU A 172 6.09 -3.24 1.43
N ASN A 173 6.58 -3.30 0.19
CA ASN A 173 7.95 -3.65 -0.18
C ASN A 173 8.84 -2.43 -0.43
#